data_AF-A0A317X5G2-F1
#
_entry.id   AF-A0A317X5G2-F1
#
_cell.length_a   1.000
_cell.length_b   1.000
_cell.length_c   1.000
_cell.angle_alpha   90.00
_cell.angle_beta   90.00
_cell.angle_gamma   90.00
#
_symmetry.space_group_name_H-M   'P 1'
#
loop_
_entity.id
_entity.type
_entity.pdbx_description
1 polymer ?
#
loop_
_entity_poly.entity_id
_entity_poly.type
_entity_poly.pdbx_seq_one_letter_code
_entity_poly.pdbx_strand_id
1 'polypeptide(L)' 'MAPLLAEEVVKHPAFDTVDWNLPSTSSGTCTVAQGRRGGPLNLYYETHGTGPVKLVVSRSGAEIPVHLAV' A
#
# COMPACT_ATOMS: atom_id res chain seq x y z
N MET A 1 -2.26 -26.90 -14.76
CA MET A 1 -1.25 -27.24 -13.73
C MET A 1 -1.91 -27.05 -12.38
N ALA A 2 -1.74 -27.99 -11.46
CA ALA A 2 -2.19 -27.82 -10.07
C ALA A 2 -1.22 -26.89 -9.31
N PRO A 3 -1.70 -26.07 -8.37
CA PRO A 3 -0.83 -25.28 -7.49
C PRO A 3 0.01 -26.20 -6.59
N LEU A 4 1.18 -25.72 -6.16
CA LEU A 4 2.06 -26.43 -5.23
C LEU A 4 1.45 -26.51 -3.83
N LEU A 5 1.72 -27.61 -3.11
CA LEU A 5 1.45 -27.74 -1.67
C LEU A 5 2.41 -26.86 -0.87
N ALA A 6 2.03 -26.51 0.36
CA ALA A 6 2.87 -25.68 1.24
C ALA A 6 4.28 -26.26 1.44
N GLU A 7 4.39 -27.58 1.61
CA GLU A 7 5.69 -28.26 1.74
C GLU A 7 6.55 -28.19 0.47
N GLU A 8 5.92 -28.14 -0.70
CA GLU A 8 6.60 -28.03 -1.99
C GLU A 8 7.04 -26.59 -2.26
N VAL A 9 6.26 -25.60 -1.82
CA VAL A 9 6.61 -24.18 -1.88
C VAL A 9 7.86 -23.89 -1.05
N VAL A 10 7.95 -24.40 0.17
CA VAL A 10 9.11 -24.18 1.06
C VAL A 10 10.40 -24.82 0.50
N LYS A 11 10.28 -25.92 -0.26
CA LYS A 11 11.42 -26.60 -0.90
C LYS A 11 11.84 -25.95 -2.23
N HIS A 12 11.09 -24.98 -2.74
CA HIS A 12 11.35 -24.39 -4.04
C HIS A 12 12.61 -23.50 -3.99
N PRO A 13 13.55 -23.58 -4.96
CA PRO A 13 14.77 -22.77 -4.94
C PRO A 13 14.56 -21.25 -4.87
N ALA A 14 13.41 -20.77 -5.35
CA ALA A 14 13.04 -19.34 -5.24
C ALA A 14 12.53 -18.94 -3.85
N PHE A 15 12.18 -19.89 -2.97
CA PHE A 15 11.68 -19.57 -1.63
C PHE A 15 12.73 -18.82 -0.80
N ASP A 16 14.01 -19.15 -0.98
CA ASP A 16 15.15 -18.49 -0.32
C ASP A 16 15.41 -17.07 -0.85
N THR A 17 14.80 -16.68 -1.99
CA THR A 17 14.90 -15.33 -2.54
C THR A 17 13.82 -14.39 -2.01
N VAL A 18 12.86 -14.92 -1.24
CA VAL A 18 11.80 -14.10 -0.64
C VAL A 18 12.39 -13.26 0.47
N ASP A 19 12.42 -11.95 0.25
CA ASP A 19 12.67 -11.00 1.33
C ASP A 19 11.40 -10.85 2.17
N TRP A 20 11.32 -11.61 3.26
CA TRP A 20 10.19 -11.57 4.18
C TRP A 20 10.17 -10.28 5.02
N ASN A 21 11.33 -9.64 5.17
CA ASN A 21 11.47 -8.45 5.98
C ASN A 21 11.61 -7.24 5.06
N LEU A 22 10.49 -6.71 4.61
CA LEU A 22 10.43 -5.49 3.80
C LEU A 22 10.17 -4.28 4.71
N PRO A 23 11.19 -3.68 5.34
CA PRO A 23 10.98 -2.50 6.17
C PRO A 23 10.37 -1.38 5.33
N SER A 24 9.38 -0.71 5.90
CA SER A 24 8.86 0.50 5.30
C SER A 24 9.94 1.57 5.31
N THR A 25 10.03 2.33 4.22
CA THR A 25 10.90 3.51 4.11
C THR A 25 10.31 4.67 4.90
N SER A 26 8.99 4.76 4.96
CA SER A 26 8.24 5.66 5.83
C SER A 26 6.87 5.07 6.14
N SER A 27 6.26 5.49 7.23
CA SER A 27 4.89 5.17 7.57
C SER A 27 4.21 6.34 8.27
N GLY A 28 2.89 6.32 8.29
CA GLY A 28 2.11 7.36 8.94
C GLY A 28 0.62 7.10 8.92
N THR A 29 -0.13 8.09 9.39
CA THR A 29 -1.59 8.08 9.37
C THR A 29 -2.10 9.29 8.63
N CYS A 30 -3.04 9.09 7.71
CA CYS A 30 -3.70 10.15 6.97
C CYS A 30 -5.20 10.14 7.26
N THR A 31 -5.74 11.28 7.71
CA THR A 31 -7.19 11.45 7.85
C THR A 31 -7.79 11.74 6.48
N VAL A 32 -8.70 10.89 6.04
CA VAL A 32 -9.37 10.99 4.74
C VAL A 32 -10.89 11.12 4.88
N ALA A 33 -11.55 11.42 3.76
CA ALA A 33 -13.01 11.51 3.66
C ALA A 33 -13.65 12.51 4.64
N GLN A 34 -12.92 13.54 5.05
CA GLN A 34 -13.48 14.62 5.86
C GLN A 34 -14.66 15.28 5.16
N GLY A 35 -15.77 15.49 5.87
CA GLY A 35 -16.99 16.07 5.32
C GLY A 35 -17.80 15.13 4.40
N ARG A 36 -17.41 13.86 4.24
CA ARG A 36 -18.18 12.85 3.50
C ARG A 36 -18.95 11.94 4.45
N ARG A 37 -20.10 11.43 4.01
CA ARG A 37 -20.86 10.41 4.75
C ARG A 37 -19.97 9.18 4.96
N GLY A 38 -19.73 8.81 6.22
CA GLY A 38 -18.84 7.71 6.60
C GLY A 38 -17.38 8.11 6.86
N GLY A 39 -17.04 9.40 6.84
CA GLY A 39 -15.77 9.93 7.33
C GLY A 39 -15.94 10.92 8.50
N PRO A 40 -14.85 11.40 9.12
CA PRO A 40 -13.45 11.12 8.76
C PRO A 40 -12.97 9.71 9.15
N LEU A 41 -12.02 9.17 8.38
CA LEU A 41 -11.36 7.88 8.62
C LEU A 41 -9.86 8.10 8.71
N ASN A 42 -9.22 7.49 9.71
CA ASN A 42 -7.77 7.50 9.83
C ASN A 42 -7.19 6.26 9.15
N LEU A 43 -6.48 6.44 8.05
CA LEU A 43 -5.80 5.36 7.33
C LEU A 43 -4.33 5.32 7.72
N TYR A 44 -3.87 4.17 8.22
CA TYR A 44 -2.45 3.88 8.34
C TYR A 44 -1.88 3.50 6.97
N TYR A 45 -0.69 3.99 6.64
CA TYR A 45 0.01 3.66 5.40
C TYR A 45 1.49 3.39 5.64
N GLU A 46 2.07 2.59 4.75
CA GLU A 46 3.50 2.33 4.65
C GLU A 46 3.97 2.54 3.22
N THR A 47 5.11 3.19 3.06
CA THR A 47 5.78 3.35 1.77
C THR A 47 6.98 2.42 1.73
N HIS A 48 7.10 1.59 0.70
CA HIS A 48 8.25 0.71 0.50
C HIS A 48 9.04 1.15 -0.74
N GLY A 49 10.34 1.42 -0.57
CA GLY A 49 11.26 1.79 -1.65
C GLY A 49 11.35 3.30 -1.91
N THR A 50 12.18 3.68 -2.88
CA THR A 50 12.38 5.06 -3.33
C THR A 50 12.14 5.15 -4.83
N GLY A 51 11.40 6.17 -5.28
CA GLY A 51 11.08 6.35 -6.71
C GLY A 51 10.02 7.44 -6.94
N PRO A 52 9.86 7.92 -8.19
CA PRO A 52 8.84 8.91 -8.50
C PRO A 52 7.44 8.33 -8.26
N VAL A 53 6.77 8.82 -7.22
CA VAL A 53 5.37 8.48 -6.90
C VAL A 53 4.45 9.08 -7.97
N LYS A 54 3.69 8.23 -8.66
CA LYS A 54 2.65 8.67 -9.60
C LYS A 54 1.28 8.59 -8.92
N LEU A 55 0.75 9.75 -8.54
CA LEU A 55 -0.64 9.87 -8.08
C LEU A 55 -1.58 9.74 -9.30
N VAL A 56 -2.43 8.71 -9.36
CA VAL A 56 -3.52 8.63 -10.36
C VAL A 56 -4.83 9.01 -9.67
N VAL A 57 -5.35 10.19 -10.01
CA VAL A 57 -6.65 10.67 -9.52
C VAL A 57 -7.70 10.41 -10.61
N SER A 58 -8.62 9.46 -10.39
CA SER A 58 -9.82 9.35 -11.22
C SER A 58 -10.95 10.18 -10.61
N ARG A 59 -11.31 11.29 -11.25
CA ARG A 59 -12.36 12.22 -10.82
C ARG A 59 -13.74 11.63 -11.14
N SER A 60 -14.58 11.43 -10.13
CA SER A 60 -16.02 11.65 -10.29
C SER A 60 -16.47 12.77 -9.34
N GLY A 61 -16.62 13.97 -9.89
CA GLY A 61 -17.61 14.94 -9.42
C GLY A 61 -17.32 15.93 -8.28
N ALA A 62 -16.21 15.92 -7.54
CA ALA A 62 -16.01 16.96 -6.50
C ALA A 62 -14.53 17.31 -6.23
N GLU A 63 -14.21 18.61 -6.29
CA GLU A 63 -12.90 19.17 -5.95
C GLU A 63 -12.69 19.13 -4.42
N ILE A 64 -11.61 18.47 -3.98
CA ILE A 64 -11.15 18.50 -2.60
C ILE A 64 -9.68 18.92 -2.61
N PRO A 65 -9.29 19.99 -1.92
CA PRO A 65 -7.88 20.30 -1.70
C PRO A 65 -7.32 19.33 -0.64
N VAL A 66 -6.36 18.50 -1.03
CA VAL A 66 -5.57 17.68 -0.08
C VAL A 66 -4.15 18.21 -0.03
N HIS A 67 -3.72 18.62 1.17
CA HIS A 67 -2.33 18.90 1.48
C HIS A 67 -1.57 17.58 1.57
N LEU A 68 -0.65 17.41 0.63
CA LEU A 68 0.34 16.34 0.55
C LEU A 68 1.24 16.38 1.80
N ALA A 69 1.28 15.30 2.57
CA ALA A 69 2.43 14.99 3.41
C ALA A 69 3.18 13.85 2.72
N VAL A 70 4.39 14.16 2.28
CA VAL A 70 5.39 13.25 1.70
C VAL A 70 5.94 12.34 2.81
#